data_AF-A0A7M5V4P1-F1
#
_entry.id   AF-A0A7M5V4P1-F1
#
_cell.length_a   1.000
_cell.length_b   1.000
_cell.length_c   1.000
_cell.angle_alpha   90.00
_cell.angle_beta   90.00
_cell.angle_gamma   90.00
#
_symmetry.space_group_name_H-M   'P 1'
#
loop_
_entity.id
_entity.type
_entity.pdbx_description
1 polymer ?
#
loop_
_entity_poly.entity_id
_entity_poly.type
_entity_poly.pdbx_seq_one_letter_code
_entity_poly.pdbx_strand_id
1 'polypeptide(L)'
;TLRQYSFKLNRIAKILSVDRTTLWRRLKENGYESMDKWTKVTDDELDSFILEVKKQHPLCGEVSVIGFLRSKSILVQRWRVRESIHRIDPTNTALRWFKQNPRWVYSVPGPNSLWHNDGVHKLIHWGLVVHGCIDGFSRLATSLLCASNNLPETALAGFLSGVEKYGLPARVRGDRGGENVGIMRYMRSHQGYDGAYIQGPSVHNQRIERLNYDINHAVLSHFIHLFLFMEKNDYLDRNNQFDLFSLHLVFIPRIQRSLDEFREAWNHHPMSTEKNRSPYQQWLEGMMDNKKADQRGVRTYVSKLNDENDPLYGVDPISCVDEEDEPVSLVEVNDIYMGEQSKYFKEKISNEMDLIADDGNHGI
;
A
#
# COMPACT_ATOMS: atom_id res chain seq x y z
N THR A 1 -24.24 12.48 39.71
CA THR A 1 -23.21 13.55 39.57
C THR A 1 -22.41 13.33 38.29
N LEU A 2 -21.86 14.38 37.63
CA LEU A 2 -21.08 14.25 36.38
C LEU A 2 -19.86 13.29 36.49
N ARG A 3 -19.38 13.04 37.72
CA ARG A 3 -18.35 12.05 38.02
C ARG A 3 -18.77 10.60 37.73
N GLN A 4 -20.06 10.27 37.89
CA GLN A 4 -20.60 8.92 37.60
C GLN A 4 -20.49 8.59 36.11
N TYR A 5 -20.51 9.61 35.24
CA TYR A 5 -20.31 9.47 33.80
C TYR A 5 -18.83 9.58 33.37
N SER A 6 -17.88 9.33 34.29
CA SER A 6 -16.44 9.35 34.00
C SER A 6 -15.83 10.68 33.54
N PHE A 7 -16.51 11.82 33.73
CA PHE A 7 -15.93 13.12 33.38
C PHE A 7 -14.72 13.46 34.27
N LYS A 8 -13.61 13.90 33.65
CA LYS A 8 -12.45 14.44 34.37
C LYS A 8 -12.80 15.77 35.03
N LEU A 9 -12.22 16.08 36.20
CA LEU A 9 -12.46 17.35 36.91
C LEU A 9 -12.24 18.59 36.04
N ASN A 10 -11.22 18.59 35.18
CA ASN A 10 -10.97 19.69 34.25
C ASN A 10 -12.16 19.93 33.30
N ARG A 11 -12.84 18.87 32.86
CA ARG A 11 -14.00 18.98 31.98
C ARG A 11 -15.24 19.40 32.76
N ILE A 12 -15.41 18.90 33.98
CA ILE A 12 -16.50 19.31 34.89
C ILE A 12 -16.38 20.81 35.20
N ALA A 13 -15.17 21.28 35.52
CA ALA A 13 -14.90 22.70 35.78
C ALA A 13 -15.25 23.58 34.57
N LYS A 14 -14.87 23.15 33.35
CA LYS A 14 -15.26 23.82 32.10
C LYS A 14 -16.77 23.83 31.87
N ILE A 15 -17.47 22.71 32.12
CA ILE A 15 -18.93 22.61 31.94
C ILE A 15 -19.66 23.53 32.93
N LEU A 16 -19.15 23.62 34.16
CA LEU A 16 -19.72 24.44 35.21
C LEU A 16 -19.24 25.91 35.17
N SER A 17 -18.41 26.28 34.19
CA SER A 17 -17.81 27.61 34.04
C SER A 17 -17.12 28.12 35.32
N VAL A 18 -16.45 27.22 36.04
CA VAL A 18 -15.71 27.54 37.26
C VAL A 18 -14.25 27.17 37.11
N ASP A 19 -13.38 27.88 37.82
CA ASP A 19 -11.97 27.48 37.89
C ASP A 19 -11.83 26.10 38.55
N ARG A 20 -10.89 25.29 38.02
CA ARG A 20 -10.62 23.93 38.51
C ARG A 20 -10.26 23.94 40.00
N THR A 21 -9.49 24.94 40.43
CA THR A 21 -9.04 25.09 41.82
C THR A 21 -10.20 25.45 42.72
N THR A 22 -11.12 26.30 42.27
CA THR A 22 -12.38 26.61 42.97
C THR A 22 -13.25 25.37 43.12
N LEU A 23 -13.41 24.58 42.05
CA LEU A 23 -14.18 23.33 42.09
C LEU A 23 -13.55 22.32 43.07
N TRP A 24 -12.23 22.15 43.02
CA TRP A 24 -11.51 21.25 43.91
C TRP A 24 -11.62 21.68 45.38
N ARG A 25 -11.46 22.97 45.67
CA ARG A 25 -11.62 23.54 47.03
C ARG A 25 -13.03 23.29 47.57
N ARG A 26 -14.07 23.59 46.78
CA ARG A 26 -15.47 23.35 47.19
C ARG A 26 -15.77 21.88 47.42
N LEU A 27 -15.24 20.99 46.58
CA LEU A 27 -15.37 19.54 46.81
C LEU A 27 -14.71 19.12 48.13
N LYS A 28 -13.56 19.69 48.46
CA LYS A 28 -12.84 19.45 49.71
C LYS A 28 -13.64 19.93 50.93
N GLU A 29 -14.12 21.17 50.90
CA GLU A 29 -14.91 21.79 51.97
C GLU A 29 -16.22 21.05 52.28
N ASN A 30 -16.80 20.37 51.27
CA ASN A 30 -18.05 19.61 51.42
C ASN A 30 -17.82 18.11 51.64
N GLY A 31 -16.59 17.68 51.98
CA GLY A 31 -16.30 16.28 52.30
C GLY A 31 -16.31 15.31 51.11
N TYR A 32 -16.25 15.81 49.87
CA TYR A 32 -16.15 14.99 48.66
C TYR A 32 -14.69 14.66 48.27
N GLU A 33 -13.77 14.66 49.25
CA GLU A 33 -12.34 14.37 49.05
C GLU A 33 -12.11 13.00 48.39
N SER A 34 -13.00 12.04 48.66
CA SER A 34 -12.89 10.65 48.23
C SER A 34 -14.22 10.09 47.72
N MET A 35 -14.87 10.74 46.75
CA MET A 35 -15.71 9.92 45.86
C MET A 35 -14.76 8.98 45.13
N ASP A 36 -14.62 7.76 45.67
CA ASP A 36 -13.81 6.70 45.11
C ASP A 36 -14.17 6.61 43.63
N LYS A 37 -13.22 7.03 42.79
CA LYS A 37 -13.40 6.99 41.34
C LYS A 37 -13.70 5.55 40.88
N TRP A 38 -13.28 4.58 41.68
CA TRP A 38 -13.31 3.18 41.39
C TRP A 38 -14.34 2.48 42.27
N THR A 39 -15.15 1.63 41.64
CA THR A 39 -16.07 0.73 42.33
C THR A 39 -15.27 -0.27 43.15
N LYS A 40 -15.69 -0.51 44.39
CA LYS A 40 -15.14 -1.58 45.23
C LYS A 40 -15.65 -2.92 44.71
N VAL A 41 -14.89 -3.51 43.79
CA VAL A 41 -15.14 -4.85 43.21
C VAL A 41 -13.90 -5.70 43.42
N THR A 42 -14.07 -6.96 43.81
CA THR A 42 -12.96 -7.92 43.97
C THR A 42 -12.45 -8.36 42.59
N ASP A 43 -11.28 -8.99 42.54
CA ASP A 43 -10.75 -9.52 41.28
C ASP A 43 -11.61 -10.70 40.77
N ASP A 44 -12.14 -11.56 41.66
CA ASP A 44 -13.02 -12.68 41.29
C ASP A 44 -14.37 -12.23 40.71
N GLU A 45 -14.96 -11.19 41.30
CA GLU A 45 -16.16 -10.55 40.79
C GLU A 45 -15.91 -9.92 39.42
N LEU A 46 -14.78 -9.22 39.27
CA LEU A 46 -14.37 -8.59 38.02
C LEU A 46 -14.14 -9.64 36.92
N ASP A 47 -13.47 -10.74 37.23
CA ASP A 47 -13.22 -11.86 36.33
C ASP A 47 -14.53 -12.50 35.86
N SER A 48 -15.50 -12.69 36.77
CA SER A 48 -16.83 -13.21 36.45
C SER A 48 -17.59 -12.30 35.48
N PHE A 49 -17.57 -10.98 35.73
CA PHE A 49 -18.21 -10.00 34.85
C PHE A 49 -17.57 -9.96 33.46
N ILE A 50 -16.24 -9.96 33.39
CA ILE A 50 -15.54 -9.90 32.10
C ILE A 50 -15.71 -11.22 31.34
N LEU A 51 -15.75 -12.37 32.03
CA LEU A 51 -16.04 -13.67 31.41
C LEU A 51 -17.43 -13.70 30.79
N GLU A 52 -18.45 -13.13 31.45
CA GLU A 52 -19.80 -12.98 30.88
C GLU A 52 -19.78 -12.14 29.59
N VAL A 53 -19.10 -10.99 29.62
CA VAL A 53 -18.94 -10.11 28.44
C VAL A 53 -18.23 -10.85 27.31
N LYS A 54 -17.20 -11.63 27.61
CA LYS A 54 -16.44 -12.41 26.62
C LYS A 54 -17.23 -13.59 26.06
N LYS A 55 -18.11 -14.22 26.82
CA LYS A 55 -19.02 -15.27 26.31
C LYS A 55 -20.00 -14.70 25.28
N GLN A 56 -20.53 -13.51 25.53
CA GLN A 56 -21.48 -12.87 24.60
C GLN A 56 -20.77 -12.14 23.45
N HIS A 57 -19.56 -11.63 23.69
CA HIS A 57 -18.76 -10.85 22.73
C HIS A 57 -17.28 -11.30 22.73
N PRO A 58 -16.95 -12.44 22.11
CA PRO A 58 -15.61 -13.06 22.21
C PRO A 58 -14.46 -12.16 21.73
N LEU A 59 -14.72 -11.36 20.70
CA LEU A 59 -13.71 -10.52 20.06
C LEU A 59 -13.46 -9.18 20.80
N CYS A 60 -14.31 -8.79 21.76
CA CYS A 60 -14.17 -7.51 22.46
C CYS A 60 -12.79 -7.38 23.14
N GLY A 61 -12.12 -6.25 22.85
CA GLY A 61 -10.84 -5.90 23.45
C GLY A 61 -10.99 -5.11 24.76
N GLU A 62 -9.84 -4.81 25.39
CA GLU A 62 -9.74 -4.11 26.68
C GLU A 62 -10.61 -2.83 26.72
N VAL A 63 -10.60 -2.03 25.65
CA VAL A 63 -11.37 -0.76 25.57
C VAL A 63 -12.88 -1.01 25.57
N SER A 64 -13.34 -2.00 24.80
CA SER A 64 -14.76 -2.38 24.73
C SER A 64 -15.24 -2.95 26.05
N VAL A 65 -14.44 -3.82 26.68
CA VAL A 65 -14.72 -4.37 28.02
C VAL A 65 -14.86 -3.26 29.07
N ILE A 66 -13.97 -2.25 29.04
CA ILE A 66 -14.11 -1.05 29.89
C ILE A 66 -15.42 -0.31 29.62
N GLY A 67 -15.86 -0.25 28.36
CA GLY A 67 -17.16 0.30 27.98
C GLY A 67 -18.34 -0.46 28.62
N PHE A 68 -18.33 -1.79 28.57
CA PHE A 68 -19.35 -2.64 29.20
C PHE A 68 -19.37 -2.50 30.73
N LEU A 69 -18.21 -2.42 31.37
CA LEU A 69 -18.15 -2.19 32.82
C LEU A 69 -18.74 -0.81 33.17
N ARG A 70 -18.40 0.22 32.39
CA ARG A 70 -18.94 1.57 32.59
C ARG A 70 -20.45 1.66 32.35
N SER A 71 -21.01 0.92 31.40
CA SER A 71 -22.47 0.91 31.19
C SER A 71 -23.21 0.29 32.38
N LYS A 72 -22.58 -0.63 33.10
CA LYS A 72 -23.06 -1.18 34.38
C LYS A 72 -22.67 -0.33 35.61
N SER A 73 -22.18 0.89 35.42
CA SER A 73 -21.67 1.78 36.49
C SER A 73 -20.49 1.20 37.30
N ILE A 74 -19.76 0.24 36.74
CA ILE A 74 -18.55 -0.34 37.33
C ILE A 74 -17.34 0.41 36.78
N LEU A 75 -16.67 1.15 37.67
CA LEU A 75 -15.45 1.89 37.34
C LEU A 75 -14.27 1.15 37.93
N VAL A 76 -13.41 0.59 37.09
CA VAL A 76 -12.21 -0.12 37.53
C VAL A 76 -10.97 0.41 36.83
N GLN A 77 -9.82 0.25 37.49
CA GLN A 77 -8.54 0.63 36.91
C GLN A 77 -8.29 -0.18 35.64
N ARG A 78 -7.79 0.50 34.60
CA ARG A 78 -7.47 -0.12 33.30
C ARG A 78 -6.55 -1.34 33.44
N TRP A 79 -5.58 -1.28 34.35
CA TRP A 79 -4.67 -2.40 34.60
C TRP A 79 -5.38 -3.63 35.20
N ARG A 80 -6.36 -3.45 36.10
CA ARG A 80 -7.15 -4.56 36.66
C ARG A 80 -7.97 -5.28 35.60
N VAL A 81 -8.55 -4.53 34.66
CA VAL A 81 -9.27 -5.11 33.51
C VAL A 81 -8.32 -5.93 32.63
N ARG A 82 -7.11 -5.43 32.39
CA ARG A 82 -6.09 -6.16 31.63
C ARG A 82 -5.67 -7.45 32.32
N GLU A 83 -5.32 -7.37 33.60
CA GLU A 83 -4.94 -8.55 34.39
C GLU A 83 -6.07 -9.59 34.44
N SER A 84 -7.33 -9.13 34.59
CA SER A 84 -8.50 -9.99 34.50
C SER A 84 -8.60 -10.70 33.15
N ILE A 85 -8.54 -9.95 32.04
CA ILE A 85 -8.55 -10.52 30.68
C ILE A 85 -7.43 -11.55 30.49
N HIS A 86 -6.23 -11.28 31.01
CA HIS A 86 -5.11 -12.23 30.93
C HIS A 86 -5.38 -13.53 31.70
N ARG A 87 -6.05 -13.46 32.87
CA ARG A 87 -6.44 -14.65 33.65
C ARG A 87 -7.55 -15.46 32.99
N ILE A 88 -8.57 -14.80 32.44
CA ILE A 88 -9.77 -15.47 31.92
C ILE A 88 -9.64 -15.93 30.46
N ASP A 89 -8.77 -15.28 29.67
CA ASP A 89 -8.64 -15.46 28.23
C ASP A 89 -7.15 -15.44 27.81
N PRO A 90 -6.31 -16.33 28.39
CA PRO A 90 -4.87 -16.35 28.12
C PRO A 90 -4.59 -16.70 26.66
N THR A 91 -5.42 -17.54 26.04
CA THR A 91 -5.25 -17.98 24.65
C THR A 91 -5.50 -16.86 23.65
N ASN A 92 -6.61 -16.11 23.73
CA ASN A 92 -6.80 -14.99 22.81
C ASN A 92 -5.90 -13.80 23.15
N THR A 93 -5.46 -13.66 24.40
CA THR A 93 -4.43 -12.69 24.78
C THR A 93 -3.11 -13.02 24.08
N ALA A 94 -2.67 -14.29 24.14
CA ALA A 94 -1.47 -14.76 23.45
C ALA A 94 -1.62 -14.61 21.93
N LEU A 95 -2.76 -15.01 21.34
CA LEU A 95 -3.01 -14.84 19.90
C LEU A 95 -2.98 -13.36 19.48
N ARG A 96 -3.43 -12.42 20.33
CA ARG A 96 -3.31 -10.98 20.06
C ARG A 96 -1.87 -10.47 20.18
N TRP A 97 -1.06 -11.01 21.09
CA TRP A 97 0.36 -10.71 21.17
C TRP A 97 1.11 -11.25 19.95
N PHE A 98 0.77 -12.46 19.48
CA PHE A 98 1.30 -13.01 18.22
C PHE A 98 0.80 -12.23 17.00
N LYS A 99 -0.42 -11.66 17.04
CA LYS A 99 -0.96 -10.74 16.02
C LYS A 99 -0.50 -9.29 16.14
N GLN A 100 0.26 -8.91 17.19
CA GLN A 100 0.91 -7.60 17.17
C GLN A 100 2.01 -7.68 16.12
N ASN A 101 1.68 -7.25 14.89
CA ASN A 101 2.67 -6.95 13.87
C ASN A 101 3.72 -6.05 14.54
N PRO A 102 4.96 -6.52 14.72
CA PRO A 102 5.99 -5.64 15.23
C PRO A 102 6.11 -4.48 14.23
N ARG A 103 6.31 -3.26 14.74
CA ARG A 103 6.51 -2.08 13.89
C ARG A 103 7.87 -2.16 13.22
N TRP A 104 8.00 -3.01 12.21
CA TRP A 104 9.22 -3.10 11.41
C TRP A 104 9.25 -1.92 10.44
N VAL A 105 10.42 -1.32 10.29
CA VAL A 105 10.64 -0.25 9.31
C VAL A 105 11.18 -0.90 8.06
N TYR A 106 10.53 -0.67 6.90
CA TYR A 106 11.07 -1.08 5.61
C TYR A 106 12.52 -0.62 5.49
N SER A 107 13.42 -1.55 5.19
CA SER A 107 14.84 -1.24 5.00
C SER A 107 15.46 -2.11 3.92
N VAL A 108 16.17 -1.45 3.01
CA VAL A 108 17.09 -2.09 2.07
C VAL A 108 18.37 -1.25 2.01
N PRO A 109 19.51 -1.83 1.61
CA PRO A 109 20.81 -1.19 1.80
C PRO A 109 21.07 0.09 1.00
N GLY A 110 20.39 0.29 -0.13
CA GLY A 110 20.59 1.43 -1.01
C GLY A 110 19.81 1.30 -2.33
N PRO A 111 19.92 2.29 -3.22
CA PRO A 111 19.31 2.24 -4.55
C PRO A 111 19.75 1.00 -5.32
N ASN A 112 18.86 0.45 -6.13
CA ASN A 112 19.05 -0.76 -6.93
C ASN A 112 19.36 -2.02 -6.10
N SER A 113 19.17 -2.00 -4.78
CA SER A 113 19.30 -3.23 -3.98
C SER A 113 18.10 -4.16 -4.18
N LEU A 114 16.90 -3.59 -4.21
CA LEU A 114 15.65 -4.30 -4.42
C LEU A 114 14.67 -3.42 -5.19
N TRP A 115 14.26 -3.85 -6.37
CA TRP A 115 13.09 -3.30 -7.04
C TRP A 115 11.86 -4.13 -6.74
N HIS A 116 10.71 -3.49 -6.70
CA HIS A 116 9.39 -4.12 -6.53
C HIS A 116 8.64 -3.95 -7.85
N ASN A 117 8.13 -5.05 -8.41
CA ASN A 117 7.40 -5.06 -9.67
C ASN A 117 6.00 -5.65 -9.48
N ASP A 118 5.02 -5.09 -10.17
CA ASP A 118 3.62 -5.54 -10.12
C ASP A 118 2.81 -4.97 -11.30
N GLY A 119 1.66 -5.57 -11.60
CA GLY A 119 0.69 -5.12 -12.59
C GLY A 119 -0.51 -4.42 -11.96
N VAL A 120 -0.92 -3.27 -12.50
CA VAL A 120 -2.20 -2.63 -12.17
C VAL A 120 -3.27 -3.09 -13.15
N HIS A 121 -4.26 -3.82 -12.63
CA HIS A 121 -5.32 -4.43 -13.43
C HIS A 121 -6.64 -3.64 -13.43
N LYS A 122 -6.62 -2.34 -13.09
CA LYS A 122 -7.84 -1.52 -12.99
C LYS A 122 -8.53 -1.24 -14.33
N LEU A 123 -7.83 -1.40 -15.45
CA LEU A 123 -8.37 -1.28 -16.81
C LEU A 123 -8.58 -2.63 -17.51
N ILE A 124 -8.49 -3.74 -16.76
CA ILE A 124 -8.54 -5.09 -17.34
C ILE A 124 -9.86 -5.39 -18.04
N HIS A 125 -10.93 -4.70 -17.65
CA HIS A 125 -12.23 -4.78 -18.29
C HIS A 125 -12.21 -4.44 -19.77
N TRP A 126 -11.28 -3.56 -20.17
CA TRP A 126 -11.07 -3.14 -21.54
C TRP A 126 -9.83 -3.77 -22.16
N GLY A 127 -9.25 -4.80 -21.54
CA GLY A 127 -8.06 -5.49 -22.05
C GLY A 127 -6.77 -4.66 -21.95
N LEU A 128 -6.70 -3.72 -20.99
CA LEU A 128 -5.53 -2.88 -20.76
C LEU A 128 -4.93 -3.17 -19.38
N VAL A 129 -3.61 -3.25 -19.32
CA VAL A 129 -2.83 -3.52 -18.11
C VAL A 129 -1.70 -2.51 -18.00
N VAL A 130 -1.40 -2.05 -16.78
CA VAL A 130 -0.21 -1.22 -16.54
C VAL A 130 0.83 -2.02 -15.77
N HIS A 131 2.00 -2.23 -16.36
CA HIS A 131 3.14 -2.85 -15.69
C HIS A 131 3.98 -1.78 -14.99
N GLY A 132 4.27 -1.97 -13.71
CA GLY A 132 5.01 -1.01 -12.91
C GLY A 132 6.24 -1.60 -12.22
N CYS A 133 7.27 -0.77 -12.05
CA CYS A 133 8.45 -1.08 -11.24
C CYS A 133 8.86 0.13 -10.39
N ILE A 134 9.28 -0.13 -9.15
CA ILE A 134 9.74 0.90 -8.21
C ILE A 134 10.99 0.45 -7.46
N ASP A 135 11.95 1.36 -7.28
CA ASP A 135 13.11 1.15 -6.43
C ASP A 135 12.69 1.20 -4.95
N GLY A 136 12.94 0.12 -4.21
CA GLY A 136 12.46 -0.02 -2.84
C GLY A 136 13.12 0.92 -1.84
N PHE A 137 14.36 1.35 -2.10
CA PHE A 137 15.09 2.28 -1.24
C PHE A 137 14.57 3.70 -1.39
N SER A 138 14.64 4.23 -2.61
CA SER A 138 14.37 5.64 -2.92
C SER A 138 12.89 5.93 -3.19
N ARG A 139 12.08 4.89 -3.44
CA ARG A 139 10.70 4.99 -3.95
C ARG A 139 10.61 5.61 -5.36
N LEU A 140 11.71 5.60 -6.11
CA LEU A 140 11.75 6.05 -7.49
C LEU A 140 10.98 5.06 -8.37
N ALA A 141 9.97 5.54 -9.09
CA ALA A 141 9.27 4.75 -10.09
C ALA A 141 10.19 4.60 -11.31
N THR A 142 10.67 3.37 -11.55
CA THR A 142 11.69 3.09 -12.57
C THR A 142 11.07 2.90 -13.95
N SER A 143 9.91 2.26 -14.02
CA SER A 143 9.13 2.14 -15.25
C SER A 143 7.64 2.03 -14.95
N LEU A 144 6.83 2.59 -15.87
CA LEU A 144 5.38 2.43 -15.94
C LEU A 144 5.04 2.22 -17.42
N LEU A 145 4.41 1.10 -17.75
CA LEU A 145 4.09 0.71 -19.13
C LEU A 145 2.62 0.33 -19.24
N CYS A 146 1.85 1.08 -20.02
CA CYS A 146 0.51 0.67 -20.45
C CYS A 146 0.61 -0.32 -21.62
N ALA A 147 -0.08 -1.45 -21.52
CA ALA A 147 -0.07 -2.51 -22.51
C ALA A 147 -1.48 -3.06 -22.78
N SER A 148 -1.67 -3.61 -23.99
CA SER A 148 -2.86 -4.35 -24.42
C SER A 148 -2.88 -5.82 -24.00
N ASN A 149 -1.86 -6.27 -23.26
CA ASN A 149 -1.70 -7.66 -22.84
C ASN A 149 -0.90 -7.75 -21.53
N ASN A 150 -0.95 -8.93 -20.90
CA ASN A 150 -0.11 -9.26 -19.74
C ASN A 150 0.94 -10.34 -20.05
N LEU A 151 1.47 -10.36 -21.27
CA LEU A 151 2.46 -11.35 -21.66
C LEU A 151 3.81 -11.12 -20.97
N PRO A 152 4.58 -12.20 -20.68
CA PRO A 152 5.89 -12.07 -20.04
C PRO A 152 6.90 -11.21 -20.80
N GLU A 153 6.83 -11.22 -22.13
CA GLU A 153 7.68 -10.41 -23.00
C GLU A 153 7.41 -8.92 -22.82
N THR A 154 6.14 -8.55 -22.64
CA THR A 154 5.70 -7.16 -22.44
C THR A 154 6.11 -6.64 -21.07
N ALA A 155 5.88 -7.44 -20.01
CA ALA A 155 6.32 -7.11 -18.65
C ALA A 155 7.85 -6.96 -18.59
N LEU A 156 8.59 -7.85 -19.26
CA LEU A 156 10.04 -7.76 -19.38
C LEU A 156 10.48 -6.50 -20.14
N ALA A 157 9.83 -6.14 -21.25
CA ALA A 157 10.16 -4.91 -21.98
C ALA A 157 10.01 -3.65 -21.11
N GLY A 158 8.91 -3.58 -20.34
CA GLY A 158 8.69 -2.52 -19.35
C GLY A 158 9.79 -2.48 -18.29
N PHE A 159 10.17 -3.62 -17.74
CA PHE A 159 11.29 -3.71 -16.80
C PHE A 159 12.63 -3.26 -17.41
N LEU A 160 12.95 -3.70 -18.63
CA LEU A 160 14.22 -3.37 -19.30
C LEU A 160 14.36 -1.88 -19.61
N SER A 161 13.26 -1.19 -19.94
CA SER A 161 13.28 0.28 -20.10
C SER A 161 13.75 1.00 -18.82
N GLY A 162 13.35 0.50 -17.65
CA GLY A 162 13.80 1.00 -16.37
C GLY A 162 15.28 0.68 -16.11
N VAL A 163 15.70 -0.54 -16.45
CA VAL A 163 17.11 -0.98 -16.34
C VAL A 163 18.04 -0.12 -17.20
N GLU A 164 17.62 0.25 -18.41
CA GLU A 164 18.40 1.12 -19.29
C GLU A 164 18.66 2.50 -18.66
N LYS A 165 17.65 3.08 -17.99
CA LYS A 165 17.75 4.42 -17.40
C LYS A 165 18.41 4.42 -16.03
N TYR A 166 18.14 3.43 -15.18
CA TYR A 166 18.51 3.43 -13.76
C TYR A 166 19.51 2.34 -13.37
N GLY A 167 19.88 1.46 -14.31
CA GLY A 167 20.78 0.34 -14.08
C GLY A 167 20.06 -0.90 -13.53
N LEU A 168 20.72 -2.06 -13.66
CA LEU A 168 20.18 -3.35 -13.22
C LEU A 168 20.14 -3.43 -11.68
N PRO A 169 18.99 -3.76 -11.06
CA PRO A 169 18.95 -4.02 -9.62
C PRO A 169 19.63 -5.34 -9.25
N ALA A 170 20.09 -5.45 -8.00
CA ALA A 170 20.65 -6.69 -7.47
C ALA A 170 19.59 -7.77 -7.24
N ARG A 171 18.37 -7.36 -6.87
CA ARG A 171 17.20 -8.23 -6.68
C ARG A 171 15.94 -7.55 -7.16
N VAL A 172 14.97 -8.35 -7.57
CA VAL A 172 13.59 -7.92 -7.85
C VAL A 172 12.64 -8.73 -6.97
N ARG A 173 11.61 -8.09 -6.43
CA ARG A 173 10.47 -8.74 -5.80
C ARG A 173 9.24 -8.53 -6.66
N GLY A 174 8.49 -9.61 -6.83
CA GLY A 174 7.14 -9.56 -7.38
C GLY A 174 6.32 -10.73 -6.87
N ASP A 175 5.08 -10.78 -7.33
CA ASP A 175 4.15 -11.84 -6.97
C ASP A 175 4.43 -13.15 -7.76
N ARG A 176 3.51 -14.10 -7.67
CA ARG A 176 3.59 -15.37 -8.41
C ARG A 176 2.79 -15.30 -9.72
N GLY A 177 2.92 -14.22 -10.47
CA GLY A 177 2.33 -14.04 -11.78
C GLY A 177 3.10 -14.72 -12.92
N GLY A 178 2.36 -15.23 -13.91
CA GLY A 178 2.94 -15.81 -15.13
C GLY A 178 3.67 -14.76 -15.98
N GLU A 179 3.14 -13.53 -15.98
CA GLU A 179 3.70 -12.34 -16.63
C GLU A 179 5.09 -12.00 -16.10
N ASN A 180 5.40 -12.34 -14.84
CA ASN A 180 6.67 -12.01 -14.21
C ASN A 180 7.80 -13.01 -14.52
N VAL A 181 7.50 -14.12 -15.21
CA VAL A 181 8.47 -15.17 -15.55
C VAL A 181 9.62 -14.65 -16.42
N GLY A 182 9.34 -13.70 -17.33
CA GLY A 182 10.37 -13.07 -18.17
C GLY A 182 11.41 -12.32 -17.34
N ILE A 183 10.96 -11.48 -16.40
CA ILE A 183 11.80 -10.71 -15.48
C ILE A 183 12.60 -11.67 -14.58
N MET A 184 11.95 -12.70 -14.03
CA MET A 184 12.60 -13.72 -13.20
C MET A 184 13.77 -14.39 -13.93
N ARG A 185 13.53 -14.87 -15.17
CA ARG A 185 14.57 -15.54 -15.98
C ARG A 185 15.72 -14.60 -16.29
N TYR A 186 15.42 -13.36 -16.65
CA TYR A 186 16.40 -12.32 -16.94
C TYR A 186 17.28 -12.01 -15.71
N MET A 187 16.67 -11.83 -14.54
CA MET A 187 17.41 -11.54 -13.29
C MET A 187 18.31 -12.69 -12.87
N ARG A 188 17.82 -13.94 -12.95
CA ARG A 188 18.62 -15.13 -12.62
C ARG A 188 19.82 -15.30 -13.55
N SER A 189 19.65 -15.05 -14.85
CA SER A 189 20.75 -15.18 -15.81
C SER A 189 21.81 -14.10 -15.65
N HIS A 190 21.41 -12.85 -15.36
CA HIS A 190 22.35 -11.72 -15.25
C HIS A 190 23.04 -11.64 -13.89
N GLN A 191 22.35 -12.01 -12.80
CA GLN A 191 22.91 -11.98 -11.45
C GLN A 191 23.58 -13.30 -11.05
N GLY A 192 23.21 -14.42 -11.69
CA GLY A 192 23.85 -15.72 -11.48
C GLY A 192 23.41 -16.48 -10.22
N TYR A 193 22.28 -16.13 -9.60
CA TYR A 193 21.73 -16.86 -8.45
C TYR A 193 20.19 -16.80 -8.37
N ASP A 194 19.57 -17.80 -7.74
CA ASP A 194 18.11 -17.94 -7.70
C ASP A 194 17.41 -16.84 -6.89
N GLY A 195 18.08 -16.31 -5.86
CA GLY A 195 17.58 -15.22 -5.00
C GLY A 195 17.55 -13.84 -5.67
N ALA A 196 17.96 -13.72 -6.93
CA ALA A 196 17.87 -12.48 -7.71
C ALA A 196 16.42 -12.08 -8.00
N TYR A 197 15.49 -13.04 -7.96
CA TYR A 197 14.05 -12.78 -8.04
C TYR A 197 13.34 -13.40 -6.84
N ILE A 198 12.81 -12.56 -5.96
CA ILE A 198 12.09 -12.95 -4.75
C ILE A 198 10.60 -13.03 -5.09
N GLN A 199 10.08 -14.25 -5.21
CA GLN A 199 8.64 -14.47 -5.28
C GLN A 199 8.04 -14.45 -3.88
N GLY A 200 7.08 -13.57 -3.65
CA GLY A 200 6.38 -13.47 -2.37
C GLY A 200 4.92 -13.11 -2.54
N PRO A 201 4.09 -13.29 -1.49
CA PRO A 201 2.75 -12.72 -1.44
C PRO A 201 2.74 -11.21 -1.74
N SER A 202 1.66 -10.71 -2.35
CA SER A 202 1.44 -9.28 -2.66
C SER A 202 1.64 -8.39 -1.43
N VAL A 203 1.19 -8.83 -0.25
CA VAL A 203 1.36 -8.12 1.03
C VAL A 203 2.82 -7.80 1.40
N HIS A 204 3.82 -8.39 0.75
CA HIS A 204 5.25 -8.08 0.91
C HIS A 204 5.81 -7.12 -0.15
N ASN A 205 5.00 -6.75 -1.15
CA ASN A 205 5.29 -5.90 -2.30
C ASN A 205 4.76 -4.46 -2.10
N GLN A 206 4.74 -3.99 -0.85
CA GLN A 206 3.99 -2.79 -0.46
C GLN A 206 4.45 -1.50 -1.15
N ARG A 207 5.72 -1.41 -1.57
CA ARG A 207 6.22 -0.23 -2.28
C ARG A 207 5.52 -0.04 -3.62
N ILE A 208 5.32 -1.12 -4.37
CA ILE A 208 4.62 -1.04 -5.66
C ILE A 208 3.11 -1.00 -5.46
N GLU A 209 2.55 -1.70 -4.47
CA GLU A 209 1.11 -1.56 -4.14
C GLU A 209 0.73 -0.11 -3.80
N ARG A 210 1.57 0.60 -3.03
CA ARG A 210 1.34 2.01 -2.73
C ARG A 210 1.40 2.87 -4.00
N LEU A 211 2.36 2.62 -4.88
CA LEU A 211 2.45 3.32 -6.17
C LEU A 211 1.23 3.03 -7.04
N ASN A 212 0.76 1.78 -7.07
CA ASN A 212 -0.42 1.33 -7.80
C ASN A 212 -1.69 2.05 -7.33
N TYR A 213 -1.84 2.25 -6.01
CA TYR A 213 -2.92 3.06 -5.45
C TYR A 213 -2.91 4.49 -6.00
N ASP A 214 -1.74 5.13 -6.00
CA ASP A 214 -1.59 6.52 -6.45
C ASP A 214 -1.77 6.64 -7.98
N ILE A 215 -1.29 5.66 -8.77
CA ILE A 215 -1.54 5.55 -10.21
C ILE A 215 -3.04 5.46 -10.50
N ASN A 216 -3.75 4.59 -9.77
CA ASN A 216 -5.18 4.42 -9.95
C ASN A 216 -5.93 5.73 -9.69
N HIS A 217 -5.63 6.39 -8.58
CA HIS A 217 -6.30 7.64 -8.19
C HIS A 217 -5.96 8.79 -9.13
N ALA A 218 -4.68 9.00 -9.44
CA ALA A 218 -4.22 10.18 -10.16
C ALA A 218 -4.33 10.06 -11.69
N VAL A 219 -4.28 8.84 -12.23
CA VAL A 219 -4.23 8.61 -13.69
C VAL A 219 -5.41 7.78 -14.16
N LEU A 220 -5.53 6.53 -13.69
CA LEU A 220 -6.45 5.57 -14.30
C LEU A 220 -7.93 5.88 -14.04
N SER A 221 -8.25 6.51 -12.91
CA SER A 221 -9.62 6.90 -12.54
C SER A 221 -10.31 7.74 -13.63
N HIS A 222 -9.56 8.61 -14.30
CA HIS A 222 -10.06 9.42 -15.41
C HIS A 222 -10.48 8.53 -16.60
N PHE A 223 -9.62 7.61 -17.02
CA PHE A 223 -9.89 6.71 -18.14
C PHE A 223 -11.00 5.71 -17.82
N ILE A 224 -11.08 5.22 -16.58
CA ILE A 224 -12.18 4.37 -16.12
C ILE A 224 -13.52 5.09 -16.32
N HIS A 225 -13.65 6.33 -15.85
CA HIS A 225 -14.89 7.09 -16.02
C HIS A 225 -15.19 7.40 -17.49
N LEU A 226 -14.16 7.67 -18.29
CA LEU A 226 -14.30 7.93 -19.72
C LEU A 226 -14.81 6.70 -20.47
N PHE A 227 -14.23 5.53 -20.23
CA PHE A 227 -14.64 4.29 -20.91
C PHE A 227 -16.04 3.85 -20.47
N LEU A 228 -16.37 3.98 -19.18
CA LEU A 228 -17.73 3.76 -18.69
C LEU A 228 -18.74 4.73 -19.33
N PHE A 229 -18.34 5.98 -19.58
CA PHE A 229 -19.16 6.94 -20.32
C PHE A 229 -19.34 6.51 -21.79
N MET A 230 -18.28 6.05 -22.46
CA MET A 230 -18.36 5.56 -23.83
C MET A 230 -19.29 4.34 -23.96
N GLU A 231 -19.19 3.37 -23.05
CA GLU A 231 -20.10 2.21 -23.01
C GLU A 231 -21.55 2.64 -22.77
N LYS A 232 -21.78 3.58 -21.84
CA LYS A 232 -23.14 4.06 -21.53
C LYS A 232 -23.83 4.76 -22.70
N ASN A 233 -23.05 5.35 -23.61
CA ASN A 233 -23.57 6.09 -24.77
C ASN A 233 -23.39 5.32 -26.09
N ASP A 234 -23.13 4.00 -26.03
CA ASP A 234 -22.98 3.13 -27.19
C ASP A 234 -21.84 3.52 -28.15
N TYR A 235 -20.82 4.24 -27.66
CA TYR A 235 -19.58 4.52 -28.41
C TYR A 235 -18.56 3.38 -28.32
N LEU A 236 -18.72 2.48 -27.36
CA LEU A 236 -17.81 1.36 -27.08
C LEU A 236 -18.62 0.13 -26.69
N ASP A 237 -18.59 -0.93 -27.50
CA ASP A 237 -19.01 -2.27 -27.06
C ASP A 237 -17.77 -3.11 -26.74
N ARG A 238 -17.58 -3.44 -25.46
CA ARG A 238 -16.45 -4.27 -25.00
C ARG A 238 -16.43 -5.67 -25.59
N ASN A 239 -17.55 -6.18 -26.10
CA ASN A 239 -17.61 -7.49 -26.74
C ASN A 239 -17.29 -7.40 -28.24
N ASN A 240 -17.19 -6.19 -28.78
CA ASN A 240 -16.80 -5.92 -30.15
C ASN A 240 -15.29 -5.70 -30.23
N GLN A 241 -14.61 -6.60 -30.95
CA GLN A 241 -13.15 -6.54 -31.12
C GLN A 241 -12.68 -5.31 -31.89
N PHE A 242 -13.51 -4.74 -32.78
CA PHE A 242 -13.17 -3.51 -33.50
C PHE A 242 -13.18 -2.30 -32.57
N ASP A 243 -14.14 -2.24 -31.66
CA ASP A 243 -14.26 -1.11 -30.73
C ASP A 243 -13.11 -1.15 -29.73
N LEU A 244 -12.80 -2.32 -29.16
CA LEU A 244 -11.63 -2.49 -28.28
C LEU A 244 -10.30 -2.24 -29.01
N PHE A 245 -10.15 -2.68 -30.28
CA PHE A 245 -8.95 -2.37 -31.07
C PHE A 245 -8.79 -0.86 -31.26
N SER A 246 -9.87 -0.16 -31.56
CA SER A 246 -9.89 1.30 -31.75
C SER A 246 -9.60 2.03 -30.44
N LEU A 247 -10.19 1.55 -29.34
CA LEU A 247 -9.92 2.02 -27.99
C LEU A 247 -8.42 1.89 -27.67
N HIS A 248 -7.83 0.72 -27.89
CA HIS A 248 -6.40 0.48 -27.64
C HIS A 248 -5.52 1.38 -28.47
N LEU A 249 -5.85 1.56 -29.75
CA LEU A 249 -5.10 2.40 -30.67
C LEU A 249 -5.02 3.86 -30.19
N VAL A 250 -6.15 4.41 -29.76
CA VAL A 250 -6.25 5.81 -29.32
C VAL A 250 -5.73 6.00 -27.90
N PHE A 251 -6.12 5.11 -26.99
CA PHE A 251 -5.94 5.36 -25.55
C PHE A 251 -4.65 4.79 -24.95
N ILE A 252 -4.02 3.77 -25.53
CA ILE A 252 -2.68 3.34 -25.06
C ILE A 252 -1.67 4.50 -25.08
N PRO A 253 -1.47 5.24 -26.20
CA PRO A 253 -0.51 6.35 -26.19
C PRO A 253 -0.92 7.49 -25.25
N ARG A 254 -2.23 7.74 -25.07
CA ARG A 254 -2.74 8.77 -24.14
C ARG A 254 -2.51 8.40 -22.68
N ILE A 255 -2.85 7.17 -22.30
CA ILE A 255 -2.60 6.63 -20.96
C ILE A 255 -1.10 6.62 -20.69
N GLN A 256 -0.30 6.16 -21.65
CA GLN A 256 1.16 6.14 -21.52
C GLN A 256 1.73 7.54 -21.28
N ARG A 257 1.29 8.56 -22.02
CA ARG A 257 1.68 9.96 -21.76
C ARG A 257 1.33 10.37 -20.32
N SER A 258 0.11 10.12 -19.86
CA SER A 258 -0.30 10.49 -18.50
C SER A 258 0.50 9.72 -17.43
N LEU A 259 0.86 8.47 -17.68
CA LEU A 259 1.75 7.69 -16.81
C LEU A 259 3.17 8.25 -16.79
N ASP A 260 3.70 8.69 -17.94
CA ASP A 260 5.02 9.30 -18.02
C ASP A 260 5.08 10.64 -17.27
N GLU A 261 4.07 11.50 -17.45
CA GLU A 261 3.92 12.75 -16.70
C GLU A 261 3.79 12.49 -15.18
N PHE A 262 2.96 11.52 -14.80
CA PHE A 262 2.82 11.10 -13.41
C PHE A 262 4.15 10.58 -12.85
N ARG A 263 4.87 9.73 -13.58
CA ARG A 263 6.17 9.19 -13.16
C ARG A 263 7.18 10.31 -12.93
N GLU A 264 7.26 11.27 -13.83
CA GLU A 264 8.17 12.42 -13.68
C GLU A 264 7.77 13.28 -12.49
N ALA A 265 6.48 13.57 -12.28
CA ALA A 265 6.00 14.27 -11.09
C ALA A 265 6.30 13.48 -9.80
N TRP A 266 6.02 12.19 -9.79
CA TRP A 266 6.31 11.27 -8.68
C TRP A 266 7.80 11.25 -8.36
N ASN A 267 8.68 11.15 -9.34
CA ASN A 267 10.11 11.07 -9.07
C ASN A 267 10.69 12.38 -8.50
N HIS A 268 10.02 13.51 -8.72
CA HIS A 268 10.48 14.84 -8.30
C HIS A 268 9.70 15.43 -7.10
N HIS A 269 8.61 14.82 -6.64
CA HIS A 269 7.86 15.35 -5.50
C HIS A 269 8.63 15.21 -4.17
N PRO A 270 8.55 16.19 -3.26
CA PRO A 270 9.18 16.09 -1.95
C PRO A 270 8.43 15.11 -1.04
N MET A 271 9.14 14.19 -0.40
CA MET A 271 8.56 13.27 0.58
C MET A 271 8.82 13.75 2.01
N SER A 272 7.74 14.04 2.75
CA SER A 272 7.83 14.53 4.13
C SER A 272 8.52 13.54 5.07
N THR A 273 8.35 12.23 4.84
CA THR A 273 9.02 11.18 5.62
C THR A 273 10.52 11.12 5.38
N GLU A 274 11.01 11.71 4.29
CA GLU A 274 12.41 11.66 3.85
C GLU A 274 13.08 13.04 3.88
N LYS A 275 12.64 13.90 4.82
CA LYS A 275 13.12 15.29 5.00
C LYS A 275 12.91 16.14 3.75
N ASN A 276 11.78 15.96 3.06
CA ASN A 276 11.41 16.64 1.81
C ASN A 276 12.34 16.38 0.63
N ARG A 277 13.17 15.34 0.67
CA ARG A 277 13.91 14.89 -0.50
C ARG A 277 12.99 14.13 -1.44
N SER A 278 13.15 14.33 -2.74
CA SER A 278 12.41 13.56 -3.73
C SER A 278 12.94 12.14 -3.87
N PRO A 279 12.15 11.21 -4.44
CA PRO A 279 12.66 9.89 -4.81
C PRO A 279 13.92 9.97 -5.67
N TYR A 280 13.95 10.85 -6.67
CA TYR A 280 15.11 11.04 -7.53
C TYR A 280 16.36 11.54 -6.79
N GLN A 281 16.19 12.48 -5.85
CA GLN A 281 17.31 12.94 -5.01
C GLN A 281 17.87 11.81 -4.15
N GLN A 282 17.02 11.01 -3.53
CA GLN A 282 17.46 9.87 -2.72
C GLN A 282 18.17 8.80 -3.53
N TRP A 283 17.66 8.51 -4.73
CA TRP A 283 18.31 7.60 -5.66
C TRP A 283 19.70 8.12 -6.05
N LEU A 284 19.80 9.39 -6.44
CA LEU A 284 21.05 10.00 -6.88
C LEU A 284 22.09 10.06 -5.77
N GLU A 285 21.71 10.51 -4.57
CA GLU A 285 22.57 10.55 -3.38
C GLU A 285 23.08 9.15 -3.03
N GLY A 286 22.18 8.15 -2.96
CA GLY A 286 22.56 6.77 -2.65
C GLY A 286 23.48 6.15 -3.72
N MET A 287 23.27 6.48 -5.00
CA MET A 287 24.16 6.05 -6.08
C MET A 287 25.56 6.66 -5.96
N MET A 288 25.67 7.95 -5.57
CA MET A 288 26.96 8.59 -5.33
C MET A 288 27.68 7.98 -4.13
N ASP A 289 26.96 7.67 -3.06
CA ASP A 289 27.54 7.06 -1.87
C ASP A 289 28.03 5.63 -2.16
N ASN A 290 27.32 4.87 -2.99
CA ASN A 290 27.75 3.56 -3.47
C ASN A 290 29.07 3.65 -4.25
N LYS A 291 29.19 4.58 -5.19
CA LYS A 291 30.43 4.80 -5.96
C LYS A 291 31.61 5.15 -5.05
N LYS A 292 31.39 6.01 -4.05
CA LYS A 292 32.43 6.37 -3.06
C LYS A 292 32.82 5.19 -2.17
N ALA A 293 31.90 4.28 -1.85
CA ALA A 293 32.21 3.08 -1.07
C ALA A 293 33.09 2.12 -1.88
N ASP A 294 32.75 1.91 -3.15
CA ASP A 294 33.51 1.06 -4.08
C ASP A 294 34.94 1.59 -4.31
N GLN A 295 35.09 2.90 -4.58
CA GLN A 295 36.40 3.55 -4.72
C GLN A 295 37.28 3.45 -3.47
N ARG A 296 36.68 3.33 -2.27
CA ARG A 296 37.40 3.19 -1.00
C ARG A 296 37.72 1.72 -0.67
N GLY A 297 37.41 0.77 -1.55
CA GLY A 297 37.60 -0.66 -1.31
C GLY A 297 36.74 -1.22 -0.17
N VAL A 298 35.67 -0.52 0.21
CA VAL A 298 34.70 -0.99 1.20
C VAL A 298 33.68 -1.87 0.48
N ARG A 299 33.36 -3.07 1.00
CA ARG A 299 32.30 -3.95 0.45
C ARG A 299 31.07 -3.11 0.09
N THR A 300 30.72 -3.06 -1.19
CA THR A 300 29.48 -2.45 -1.66
C THR A 300 28.28 -3.21 -1.09
N TYR A 301 27.11 -2.59 -0.99
CA TYR A 301 25.93 -3.31 -0.47
C TYR A 301 25.56 -4.52 -1.33
N VAL A 302 25.81 -4.47 -2.64
CA VAL A 302 25.64 -5.60 -3.57
C VAL A 302 26.43 -6.83 -3.10
N SER A 303 27.64 -6.63 -2.61
CA SER A 303 28.47 -7.73 -2.07
C SER A 303 27.99 -8.30 -0.73
N LYS A 304 27.13 -7.58 0.03
CA LYS A 304 26.51 -8.06 1.28
C LYS A 304 25.24 -8.88 1.04
N LEU A 305 24.62 -8.77 -0.13
CA LEU A 305 23.38 -9.48 -0.45
C LEU A 305 23.58 -10.99 -0.64
N ASN A 306 24.81 -11.49 -0.73
CA ASN A 306 25.06 -12.93 -0.86
C ASN A 306 24.91 -13.71 0.47
N ASP A 307 24.74 -13.03 1.62
CA ASP A 307 24.80 -13.68 2.94
C ASP A 307 23.45 -13.80 3.70
N GLU A 308 22.33 -13.26 3.20
CA GLU A 308 21.09 -13.22 4.00
C GLU A 308 19.84 -13.72 3.24
N ASN A 309 19.39 -14.92 3.61
CA ASN A 309 18.00 -15.38 3.47
C ASN A 309 17.17 -14.77 4.61
N ASP A 310 17.14 -13.44 4.73
CA ASP A 310 16.25 -12.77 5.66
C ASP A 310 14.83 -12.72 5.04
N PRO A 311 13.84 -13.45 5.59
CA PRO A 311 12.47 -13.41 5.09
C PRO A 311 11.82 -12.02 5.20
N LEU A 312 12.40 -11.08 5.96
CA LEU A 312 11.92 -9.71 6.14
C LEU A 312 12.63 -8.67 5.25
N TYR A 313 13.61 -9.08 4.45
CA TYR A 313 14.38 -8.17 3.58
C TYR A 313 13.45 -7.36 2.68
N GLY A 314 13.43 -6.03 2.83
CA GLY A 314 12.55 -5.15 2.04
C GLY A 314 11.06 -5.42 2.21
N VAL A 315 10.60 -5.92 3.36
CA VAL A 315 9.18 -6.02 3.72
C VAL A 315 8.81 -4.85 4.63
N ASP A 316 7.71 -4.17 4.33
CA ASP A 316 7.05 -3.24 5.26
C ASP A 316 5.85 -4.00 5.89
N PRO A 317 5.61 -3.98 7.21
CA PRO A 317 4.40 -4.53 7.83
C PRO A 317 3.41 -3.47 8.31
N ILE A 318 3.70 -2.19 8.09
CA ILE A 318 2.94 -1.06 8.66
C ILE A 318 1.95 -0.46 7.66
N SER A 319 2.06 -0.77 6.35
CA SER A 319 1.22 -0.14 5.32
C SER A 319 0.07 -1.00 4.80
N CYS A 320 -0.37 -2.01 5.56
CA CYS A 320 -1.60 -2.76 5.27
C CYS A 320 -2.78 -1.76 5.22
N VAL A 321 -3.04 -1.22 4.03
CA VAL A 321 -4.34 -0.66 3.71
C VAL A 321 -5.20 -1.88 3.55
N ASP A 322 -6.16 -2.06 4.46
CA ASP A 322 -7.23 -3.04 4.29
C ASP A 322 -8.09 -2.59 3.08
N GLU A 323 -7.56 -2.67 1.86
CA GLU A 323 -8.42 -2.82 0.69
C GLU A 323 -8.87 -4.28 0.71
N GLU A 324 -10.18 -4.49 0.71
CA GLU A 324 -10.76 -5.81 0.51
C GLU A 324 -10.15 -6.38 -0.78
N ASP A 325 -9.26 -7.36 -0.65
CA ASP A 325 -8.66 -8.08 -1.77
C ASP A 325 -9.82 -8.66 -2.60
N GLU A 326 -10.19 -7.97 -3.69
CA GLU A 326 -10.86 -8.64 -4.77
C GLU A 326 -9.92 -9.76 -5.23
N PRO A 327 -10.41 -11.00 -5.42
CA PRO A 327 -9.57 -12.08 -5.84
C PRO A 327 -8.91 -11.72 -7.17
N VAL A 328 -7.58 -11.54 -7.14
CA VAL A 328 -6.76 -11.40 -8.34
C VAL A 328 -6.84 -12.73 -9.08
N SER A 329 -7.85 -12.89 -9.91
CA SER A 329 -7.86 -14.00 -10.86
C SER A 329 -6.68 -13.83 -11.78
N LEU A 330 -5.98 -14.93 -12.07
CA LEU A 330 -5.01 -15.01 -13.17
C LEU A 330 -5.76 -14.75 -14.48
N VAL A 331 -6.00 -13.48 -14.81
CA VAL A 331 -6.65 -13.09 -16.05
C VAL A 331 -5.59 -13.01 -17.11
N GLU A 332 -5.60 -13.91 -18.08
CA GLU A 332 -4.81 -13.73 -19.29
C GLU A 332 -5.44 -12.63 -20.13
N VAL A 333 -4.66 -11.60 -20.43
CA VAL A 333 -5.02 -10.53 -21.35
C VAL A 333 -4.12 -10.68 -22.55
N ASN A 334 -4.71 -11.00 -23.69
CA ASN A 334 -4.00 -11.18 -24.96
C ASN A 334 -4.27 -10.00 -25.88
N ASP A 335 -3.33 -9.74 -26.79
CA ASP A 335 -3.50 -8.71 -27.81
C ASP A 335 -4.72 -8.99 -28.69
N ILE A 336 -5.41 -7.91 -29.06
CA ILE A 336 -6.51 -7.96 -30.03
C ILE A 336 -5.91 -8.02 -31.44
N TYR A 337 -6.03 -9.18 -32.08
CA TYR A 337 -5.50 -9.42 -33.42
C TYR A 337 -6.60 -9.34 -34.49
N MET A 338 -6.52 -8.32 -35.37
CA MET A 338 -7.47 -8.14 -36.50
C MET A 338 -6.85 -8.54 -37.85
N GLY A 339 -5.84 -9.43 -37.86
CA GLY A 339 -5.19 -9.87 -39.10
C GLY A 339 -4.28 -8.81 -39.74
N GLU A 340 -4.11 -8.88 -41.07
CA GLU A 340 -3.30 -7.92 -41.84
C GLU A 340 -3.83 -6.49 -41.77
N GLN A 341 -5.13 -6.33 -41.51
CA GLN A 341 -5.80 -5.03 -41.42
C GLN A 341 -5.29 -4.21 -40.22
N SER A 342 -4.91 -4.86 -39.11
CA SER A 342 -4.39 -4.16 -37.92
C SER A 342 -3.17 -3.30 -38.22
N LYS A 343 -2.23 -3.78 -39.04
CA LYS A 343 -1.01 -3.04 -39.39
C LYS A 343 -1.33 -1.84 -40.27
N TYR A 344 -2.16 -2.06 -41.29
CA TYR A 344 -2.60 -1.01 -42.21
C TYR A 344 -3.34 0.12 -41.46
N PHE A 345 -4.29 -0.22 -40.58
CA PHE A 345 -5.01 0.77 -39.80
C PHE A 345 -4.12 1.54 -38.83
N LYS A 346 -3.20 0.84 -38.13
CA LYS A 346 -2.21 1.49 -37.26
C LYS A 346 -1.37 2.50 -38.04
N GLU A 347 -0.79 2.08 -39.16
CA GLU A 347 0.08 2.93 -39.97
C GLU A 347 -0.68 4.12 -40.58
N LYS A 348 -1.90 3.88 -41.09
CA LYS A 348 -2.72 4.94 -41.66
C LYS A 348 -3.16 5.97 -40.62
N ILE A 349 -3.68 5.52 -39.47
CA ILE A 349 -4.16 6.41 -38.41
C ILE A 349 -3.00 7.20 -37.79
N SER A 350 -1.85 6.57 -37.54
CA SER A 350 -0.67 7.28 -37.03
C SER A 350 -0.12 8.33 -38.00
N ASN A 351 -0.36 8.19 -39.30
CA ASN A 351 0.05 9.18 -40.31
C ASN A 351 -0.98 10.30 -40.51
N GLU A 352 -2.27 10.02 -40.30
CA GLU A 352 -3.37 10.95 -40.57
C GLU A 352 -3.84 11.71 -39.31
N MET A 353 -3.57 11.19 -38.10
CA MET A 353 -4.06 11.75 -36.83
C MET A 353 -2.96 11.81 -35.77
N ASP A 354 -2.86 12.95 -35.09
CA ASP A 354 -2.11 13.05 -33.85
C ASP A 354 -2.96 12.49 -32.70
N LEU A 355 -2.71 11.23 -32.37
CA LEU A 355 -3.43 10.53 -31.30
C LEU A 355 -3.15 11.08 -29.91
N ILE A 356 -2.15 11.95 -29.75
CA ILE A 356 -1.73 12.50 -28.46
C ILE A 356 -2.23 13.95 -28.31
N ALA A 357 -2.35 14.71 -29.40
CA ALA A 357 -2.89 16.06 -29.36
C ALA A 357 -4.26 16.14 -28.69
N ASP A 358 -4.54 17.27 -28.05
CA ASP A 358 -5.87 17.56 -27.53
C ASP A 358 -6.82 17.80 -28.70
N ASP A 359 -7.77 16.90 -28.88
CA ASP A 359 -8.83 16.98 -29.89
C ASP A 359 -10.06 17.75 -29.39
N GLY A 360 -10.05 18.22 -28.13
CA GLY A 360 -11.19 18.88 -27.49
C GLY A 360 -12.35 17.94 -27.12
N ASN A 361 -12.18 16.62 -27.33
CA ASN A 361 -13.20 15.60 -27.08
C ASN A 361 -12.66 14.38 -26.32
N HIS A 362 -11.48 14.50 -25.69
CA HIS A 362 -10.85 13.45 -24.90
C HIS A 362 -10.52 12.15 -25.67
N GLY A 363 -10.46 12.16 -27.00
CA GLY A 363 -10.17 10.97 -27.81
C GLY A 363 -11.38 10.13 -28.18
N ILE A 364 -12.60 10.64 -27.93
CA ILE A 364 -13.87 10.04 -28.39
C ILE A 364 -14.09 10.36 -29.87
#